data_AF-A0AAQ3UDE7-F1
#
_entry.id   AF-A0AAQ3UDE7-F1
#
_cell.length_a   1.000
_cell.length_b   1.000
_cell.length_c   1.000
_cell.angle_alpha   90.00
_cell.angle_beta   90.00
_cell.angle_gamma   90.00
#
_symmetry.space_group_name_H-M   'P 1'
#
loop_
_entity.id
_entity.type
_entity.pdbx_description
1 polymer ?
#
loop_
_entity_poly.entity_id
_entity_poly.type
_entity_poly.pdbx_seq_one_letter_code
_entity_poly.pdbx_strand_id
1 'polypeptide(L)'
;MDVRWNSIYLMLKHLLPYKETFDMFLTTQYPRKPSDLELLTPAHWYVAAKLLEFLELFYDATISLSTTSGWLNSLETELTSYLNSDTLQKFDDDFNLLNWWHEHKVTYPVLSILAGDVISVTVSTISSEFAFSLCGRIIEERR
;
A
#
# COMPACT_ATOMS: atom_id res chain seq x y z
N MET A 1 1.52 9.52 7.46
CA MET A 1 0.76 8.26 7.30
C MET A 1 1.56 7.13 7.92
N ASP A 2 1.03 6.48 8.94
CA ASP A 2 1.67 5.30 9.54
C ASP A 2 1.55 4.12 8.57
N VAL A 3 2.58 3.93 7.77
CA VAL A 3 2.68 2.80 6.86
C VAL A 3 2.97 1.56 7.71
N ARG A 4 1.92 0.79 8.01
CA ARG A 4 1.93 -0.36 8.94
C ARG A 4 3.06 -1.36 8.68
N TRP A 5 3.52 -1.47 7.44
CA TRP A 5 4.61 -2.37 7.04
C TRP A 5 6.01 -1.87 7.48
N ASN A 6 6.22 -0.56 7.66
CA ASN A 6 7.47 -0.01 8.22
C ASN A 6 7.70 -0.49 9.66
N SER A 7 6.63 -0.46 10.47
CA SER A 7 6.69 -0.95 11.85
C SER A 7 6.94 -2.45 11.90
N ILE A 8 6.36 -3.23 10.97
CA ILE A 8 6.61 -4.67 10.87
C ILE A 8 8.05 -4.98 10.45
N TYR A 9 8.60 -4.23 9.48
CA TYR A 9 10.01 -4.35 9.09
C TYR A 9 10.93 -4.06 10.29
N LEU A 10 10.72 -2.95 11.00
CA LEU A 10 11.53 -2.60 12.17
C LEU A 10 11.40 -3.64 13.29
N MET A 11 10.18 -4.10 13.56
CA MET A 11 9.93 -5.15 14.54
C MET A 11 10.70 -6.43 14.19
N LEU A 12 10.59 -6.92 12.94
CA LEU A 12 11.27 -8.14 12.50
C LEU A 12 12.79 -7.97 12.46
N LYS A 13 13.28 -6.81 12.02
CA LYS A 13 14.70 -6.46 12.00
C LYS A 13 15.32 -6.55 13.38
N HIS A 14 14.59 -6.09 14.40
CA HIS A 14 15.02 -6.18 15.78
C HIS A 14 14.76 -7.56 16.40
N LEU A 15 13.74 -8.30 15.97
CA LEU A 15 13.36 -9.59 16.54
C LEU A 15 14.27 -10.74 16.08
N LEU A 16 14.63 -10.81 14.78
CA LEU A 16 15.36 -11.95 14.21
C LEU A 16 16.73 -12.23 14.86
N PRO A 17 17.54 -11.23 15.24
CA PRO A 17 18.80 -11.48 15.97
C PRO A 17 18.60 -12.19 17.31
N TYR A 18 17.42 -12.05 17.90
CA TYR A 18 17.07 -12.61 19.21
C TYR A 18 16.26 -13.91 19.12
N LYS A 19 16.17 -14.56 17.96
CA LYS A 19 15.36 -15.78 17.78
C LYS A 19 15.62 -16.86 18.84
N GLU A 20 16.89 -17.09 19.17
CA GLU A 20 17.31 -18.14 20.12
C GLU A 20 16.93 -17.76 21.56
N THR A 21 17.06 -16.48 21.91
CA THR A 21 16.61 -15.98 23.21
C THR A 21 15.10 -15.98 23.33
N PHE A 22 14.37 -15.77 22.23
CA PHE A 22 12.91 -15.85 22.18
C PHE A 22 12.43 -17.29 22.32
N ASP A 23 13.05 -18.23 21.62
CA ASP A 23 12.75 -19.67 21.75
C ASP A 23 13.03 -20.15 23.19
N MET A 24 14.14 -19.71 23.80
CA MET A 24 14.44 -19.98 25.21
C MET A 24 13.41 -19.34 26.16
N PHE A 25 12.96 -18.11 25.90
CA PHE A 25 11.93 -17.46 26.70
C PHE A 25 10.58 -18.19 26.60
N LEU A 26 10.19 -18.62 25.39
CA LEU A 26 8.94 -19.36 25.18
C LEU A 26 8.96 -20.72 25.86
N THR A 27 10.07 -21.44 25.78
CA THR A 27 10.22 -22.75 26.46
C THR A 27 10.24 -22.64 27.98
N THR A 28 10.76 -21.54 28.53
CA THR A 28 10.85 -21.33 29.99
C THR A 28 9.57 -20.74 30.60
N GLN A 29 8.93 -19.78 29.94
CA GLN A 29 7.73 -19.09 30.46
C GLN A 29 6.43 -19.77 30.06
N TYR A 30 6.43 -20.54 28.98
CA TYR A 30 5.27 -21.28 28.48
C TYR A 30 5.62 -22.76 28.28
N PRO A 31 5.95 -23.49 29.36
CA PRO A 31 6.25 -24.92 29.28
C PRO A 31 5.03 -25.68 28.74
N ARG A 32 5.21 -26.40 27.64
CA ARG A 32 4.13 -27.03 26.89
C ARG A 32 4.02 -28.53 27.08
N LYS A 33 2.81 -29.03 26.90
CA LYS A 33 2.56 -30.47 26.86
C LYS A 33 2.99 -31.02 25.51
N PRO A 34 3.38 -32.31 25.42
CA PRO A 34 3.79 -32.94 24.16
C PRO A 34 2.73 -32.93 23.04
N SER A 35 1.46 -32.68 23.40
CA SER A 35 0.32 -32.60 22.49
C SER A 35 0.07 -31.19 21.92
N ASP A 36 0.76 -30.17 22.42
CA ASP A 36 0.56 -28.78 21.99
C ASP A 36 1.42 -28.49 20.75
N LEU A 37 0.83 -27.87 19.72
CA LEU A 37 1.55 -27.41 18.54
C LEU A 37 2.64 -26.41 18.93
N GLU A 38 3.84 -26.51 18.38
CA GLU A 38 4.92 -25.52 18.56
C GLU A 38 4.46 -24.11 18.17
N LEU A 39 4.72 -23.11 19.03
CA LEU A 39 4.21 -21.74 18.86
C LEU A 39 4.96 -21.07 17.71
N LEU A 40 6.28 -21.22 17.75
CA LEU A 40 7.21 -20.82 16.72
C LEU A 40 7.95 -22.07 16.31
N THR A 41 7.83 -22.40 15.03
CA THR A 41 8.57 -23.50 14.40
C THR A 41 9.75 -22.89 13.62
N PRO A 42 10.76 -23.68 13.26
CA PRO A 42 11.80 -23.25 12.32
C PRO A 42 11.23 -22.68 11.01
N ALA A 43 10.08 -23.19 10.56
CA ALA A 43 9.37 -22.68 9.39
C ALA A 43 8.83 -21.25 9.60
N HIS A 44 8.31 -20.92 10.79
CA HIS A 44 7.85 -19.57 11.11
C HIS A 44 9.02 -18.57 11.07
N TRP A 45 10.18 -18.94 11.63
CA TRP A 45 11.39 -18.12 11.57
C TRP A 45 11.91 -17.94 10.13
N TYR A 46 11.82 -18.98 9.30
CA TYR A 46 12.17 -18.91 7.88
C TYR A 46 11.26 -17.93 7.11
N VAL A 47 9.95 -18.02 7.31
CA VAL A 47 8.97 -17.10 6.69
C VAL A 47 9.22 -15.67 7.15
N ALA A 48 9.48 -15.45 8.45
CA ALA A 48 9.79 -14.13 8.98
C ALA A 48 11.05 -13.52 8.36
N ALA A 49 12.10 -14.31 8.14
CA ALA A 49 13.32 -13.87 7.45
C ALA A 49 13.05 -13.50 5.99
N LYS A 50 12.28 -14.32 5.25
CA LYS A 50 11.89 -13.99 3.87
C LYS A 50 11.01 -12.77 3.76
N LEU A 51 10.13 -12.58 4.73
CA LEU A 51 9.29 -11.39 4.80
C LEU A 51 10.13 -10.15 5.11
N LEU A 52 11.16 -10.26 5.95
CA LEU A 52 12.10 -9.16 6.19
C LEU A 52 12.87 -8.77 4.92
N GLU A 53 13.44 -9.75 4.19
CA GLU A 53 14.13 -9.51 2.91
C GLU A 53 13.23 -8.80 1.89
N PHE A 54 11.97 -9.22 1.80
CA PHE A 54 10.99 -8.58 0.92
C PHE A 54 10.67 -7.15 1.36
N LEU A 55 10.41 -6.94 2.65
CA LEU A 55 10.05 -5.62 3.19
C LEU A 55 11.20 -4.62 3.15
N GLU A 56 12.46 -5.09 3.17
CA GLU A 56 13.65 -4.22 3.06
C GLU A 56 13.62 -3.38 1.78
N LEU A 57 13.22 -3.97 0.66
CA LEU A 57 13.10 -3.26 -0.62
C LEU A 57 12.10 -2.10 -0.54
N PHE A 58 10.97 -2.31 0.13
CA PHE A 58 9.96 -1.26 0.33
C PHE A 58 10.44 -0.21 1.31
N TYR A 59 11.14 -0.63 2.37
CA TYR A 59 11.70 0.25 3.39
C TYR A 59 12.71 1.22 2.78
N ASP A 60 13.63 0.70 1.99
CA ASP A 60 14.63 1.49 1.28
C ASP A 60 13.98 2.43 0.26
N ALA A 61 12.98 1.96 -0.49
CA ALA A 61 12.21 2.82 -1.40
C ALA A 61 11.48 3.95 -0.65
N THR A 62 10.99 3.68 0.56
CA THR A 62 10.30 4.69 1.38
C THR A 62 11.26 5.67 2.04
N ILE A 63 12.44 5.21 2.47
CA ILE A 63 13.52 6.10 2.91
C ILE A 63 13.97 6.97 1.74
N SER A 64 14.20 6.38 0.57
CA SER A 64 14.60 7.10 -0.64
C SER A 64 13.54 8.13 -1.04
N LEU A 65 12.24 7.78 -0.99
CA LEU A 65 11.13 8.69 -1.29
C LEU A 65 10.95 9.78 -0.23
N SER A 66 11.11 9.48 1.06
CA SER A 66 10.98 10.46 2.14
C SER A 66 12.16 11.44 2.17
N THR A 67 13.38 10.96 1.90
CA THR A 67 14.56 11.81 1.76
C THR A 67 14.46 12.65 0.50
N THR A 68 14.08 12.08 -0.65
CA THR A 68 13.83 12.86 -1.87
C THR A 68 12.65 13.81 -1.70
N SER A 69 11.63 13.53 -0.90
CA SER A 69 10.55 14.50 -0.63
C SER A 69 11.10 15.78 0.01
N GLY A 70 12.09 15.70 0.90
CA GLY A 70 12.76 16.87 1.46
C GLY A 70 13.54 17.69 0.42
N TRP A 71 14.13 17.03 -0.58
CA TRP A 71 14.84 17.69 -1.69
C TRP A 71 13.90 18.15 -2.82
N LEU A 72 12.80 17.44 -3.06
CA LEU A 72 11.72 17.78 -3.99
C LEU A 72 10.85 18.91 -3.43
N ASN A 73 10.77 19.08 -2.10
CA ASN A 73 10.18 20.27 -1.50
C ASN A 73 11.00 21.54 -1.81
N SER A 74 12.30 21.40 -2.10
CA SER A 74 13.18 22.49 -2.56
C SER A 74 13.19 22.67 -4.07
N LEU A 75 12.71 21.68 -4.83
CA LEU A 75 12.62 21.69 -6.28
C LEU A 75 11.13 21.63 -6.61
N GLU A 76 10.43 22.77 -6.64
CA GLU A 76 9.00 22.85 -6.96
C GLU A 76 8.70 22.08 -8.25
N THR A 77 8.22 20.84 -8.09
CA THR A 77 7.70 20.00 -9.16
C THR A 77 6.20 20.20 -9.24
N GLU A 78 5.65 19.92 -10.42
CA GLU A 78 4.21 19.87 -10.68
C GLU A 78 3.43 19.12 -9.58
N LEU A 79 3.99 17.99 -9.11
CA LEU A 79 3.44 17.15 -8.05
C LEU A 79 3.42 17.85 -6.68
N THR A 80 4.52 18.50 -6.29
CA THR A 80 4.56 19.24 -5.01
C THR A 80 3.65 20.46 -5.04
N SER A 81 3.54 21.14 -6.18
CA SER A 81 2.60 22.25 -6.35
C SER A 81 1.15 21.80 -6.21
N TYR A 82 0.77 20.66 -6.81
CA TYR A 82 -0.54 20.06 -6.65
C TYR A 82 -0.83 19.66 -5.19
N LEU A 83 0.11 18.96 -4.53
CA LEU A 83 -0.06 18.48 -3.14
C LEU A 83 -0.11 19.60 -2.10
N ASN A 84 0.56 20.72 -2.35
CA ASN A 84 0.52 21.91 -1.48
C ASN A 84 -0.67 22.83 -1.80
N SER A 85 -1.33 22.64 -2.95
CA SER A 85 -2.53 23.40 -3.29
C SER A 85 -3.72 22.85 -2.50
N ASP A 86 -4.51 23.73 -1.90
CA ASP A 86 -5.70 23.39 -1.11
C ASP A 86 -6.90 22.99 -2.01
N THR A 87 -6.63 22.31 -3.12
CA THR A 87 -7.59 21.96 -4.19
C THR A 87 -8.54 20.82 -3.80
N LEU A 88 -8.20 20.05 -2.76
CA LEU A 88 -9.01 18.92 -2.28
C LEU A 88 -10.16 19.30 -1.34
N GLN A 89 -10.35 20.58 -1.00
CA GLN A 89 -11.41 20.99 -0.07
C GLN A 89 -12.78 21.27 -0.72
N LYS A 90 -12.92 21.10 -2.05
CA LYS A 90 -14.15 21.44 -2.79
C LYS A 90 -14.68 20.23 -3.60
N PHE A 91 -15.07 19.17 -2.91
CA PHE A 91 -15.90 18.14 -3.51
C PHE A 91 -17.37 18.50 -3.23
N ASP A 92 -17.99 19.17 -4.19
CA ASP A 92 -19.45 19.26 -4.28
C ASP A 92 -19.99 17.95 -4.87
N ASP A 93 -21.27 17.61 -4.64
CA ASP A 93 -21.85 16.33 -5.07
C ASP A 93 -21.80 16.12 -6.60
N ASP A 94 -21.65 17.20 -7.37
CA ASP A 94 -21.52 17.20 -8.84
C ASP A 94 -20.06 17.27 -9.35
N PHE A 95 -19.06 17.07 -8.47
CA PHE A 95 -17.67 17.22 -8.85
C PHE A 95 -17.20 16.18 -9.87
N ASN A 96 -16.94 16.63 -11.11
CA ASN A 96 -16.37 15.79 -12.16
C ASN A 96 -14.84 15.85 -12.15
N LEU A 97 -14.22 14.82 -11.57
CA LEU A 97 -12.76 14.69 -11.45
C LEU A 97 -12.04 14.73 -12.81
N LEU A 98 -12.62 14.16 -13.87
CA LEU A 98 -12.03 14.17 -15.20
C LEU A 98 -12.04 15.58 -15.81
N ASN A 99 -13.14 16.31 -15.63
CA ASN A 99 -13.24 17.69 -16.10
C ASN A 99 -12.27 18.60 -15.32
N TRP A 100 -12.10 18.37 -14.02
CA TRP A 100 -11.14 19.10 -13.20
C TRP A 100 -9.69 18.92 -13.70
N TRP A 101 -9.28 17.68 -13.97
CA TRP A 101 -7.95 17.40 -14.55
C TRP A 101 -7.78 17.95 -15.96
N HIS A 102 -8.87 18.00 -16.75
CA HIS A 102 -8.86 18.63 -18.07
C HIS A 102 -8.64 20.14 -17.99
N GLU A 103 -9.30 20.82 -17.04
CA GLU A 103 -9.15 22.26 -16.80
C GLU A 103 -7.75 22.61 -16.24
N HIS A 104 -7.16 21.73 -15.43
CA HIS A 104 -5.84 21.96 -14.83
C HIS A 104 -4.69 21.39 -15.68
N LYS A 105 -4.94 20.95 -16.92
CA LYS A 105 -3.93 20.37 -17.82
C LYS A 105 -2.79 21.33 -18.18
N VAL A 106 -3.03 22.63 -18.17
CA VAL A 106 -2.00 23.65 -18.46
C VAL A 106 -1.07 23.85 -17.24
N THR A 107 -1.65 23.82 -16.04
CA THR A 107 -0.91 23.95 -14.77
C THR A 107 -0.18 22.65 -14.43
N TYR A 108 -0.79 21.52 -14.76
CA TYR A 108 -0.31 20.18 -14.44
C TYR A 108 -0.31 19.27 -15.69
N PRO A 109 0.60 19.50 -16.66
CA PRO A 109 0.64 18.77 -17.93
C PRO A 109 1.01 17.29 -17.80
N VAL A 110 1.88 16.90 -16.86
CA VAL A 110 2.28 15.50 -16.69
C VAL A 110 1.28 14.74 -15.82
N LEU A 111 0.81 15.35 -14.73
CA LEU A 111 -0.14 14.75 -13.81
C LEU A 111 -1.53 14.61 -14.41
N SER A 112 -1.98 15.54 -15.24
CA SER A 112 -3.29 15.41 -15.93
C SER A 112 -3.32 14.22 -16.88
N ILE A 113 -2.20 13.88 -17.53
CA ILE A 113 -2.07 12.70 -18.38
C ILE A 113 -2.09 11.44 -17.52
N LEU A 114 -1.27 11.38 -16.46
CA LEU A 114 -1.24 10.23 -15.54
C LEU A 114 -2.58 10.00 -14.85
N ALA A 115 -3.23 11.07 -14.38
CA ALA A 115 -4.56 11.01 -13.78
C ALA A 115 -5.60 10.54 -14.80
N GLY A 116 -5.54 11.04 -16.04
CA GLY A 116 -6.40 10.57 -17.12
C GLY A 116 -6.25 9.08 -17.40
N ASP A 117 -5.01 8.58 -17.49
CA ASP A 117 -4.73 7.16 -17.76
C ASP A 117 -5.23 6.28 -16.60
N VAL A 118 -4.96 6.67 -15.35
CA VAL A 118 -5.37 5.89 -14.17
C VAL A 118 -6.89 5.92 -13.96
N ILE A 119 -7.54 7.09 -14.08
CA ILE A 119 -8.98 7.23 -13.88
C ILE A 119 -9.76 6.56 -15.03
N SER A 120 -9.26 6.62 -16.26
CA SER A 120 -9.89 5.94 -17.40
C SER A 120 -9.89 4.41 -17.24
N VAL A 121 -8.79 3.84 -16.71
CA VAL A 121 -8.71 2.41 -16.40
C VAL A 121 -9.69 2.01 -15.29
N THR A 122 -9.81 2.79 -14.21
CA THR A 122 -10.74 2.46 -13.13
C THR A 122 -12.20 2.59 -13.55
N VAL A 123 -12.56 3.61 -14.33
CA VAL A 123 -13.92 3.80 -14.86
C VAL A 123 -14.32 2.65 -15.81
N SER A 124 -13.41 2.21 -16.69
CA SER A 124 -13.67 1.07 -17.57
C SER A 124 -13.78 -0.26 -16.81
N THR A 125 -12.97 -0.45 -15.77
CA THR A 125 -13.01 -1.66 -14.94
C THR A 125 -14.35 -1.76 -14.19
N ILE A 126 -14.78 -0.69 -13.52
CA ILE A 126 -16.07 -0.65 -12.80
C ILE A 126 -17.25 -0.88 -13.75
N SER A 127 -17.22 -0.28 -14.94
CA SER A 127 -18.24 -0.49 -15.98
C SER A 127 -18.26 -1.95 -16.47
N SER A 128 -17.09 -2.56 -16.66
CA SER A 128 -16.98 -3.96 -17.07
C SER A 128 -17.46 -4.92 -15.99
N GLU A 129 -17.13 -4.71 -14.72
CA GLU A 129 -17.63 -5.52 -13.61
C GLU A 129 -19.15 -5.36 -13.43
N PHE A 130 -19.69 -4.16 -13.65
CA PHE A 130 -21.14 -3.94 -13.65
C PHE A 130 -21.80 -4.71 -14.81
N ALA A 131 -21.25 -4.62 -16.02
CA ALA A 131 -21.76 -5.35 -17.19
C ALA A 131 -21.66 -6.87 -17.00
N PHE A 132 -20.54 -7.39 -16.47
CA PHE A 132 -20.35 -8.80 -16.19
C PHE A 132 -21.25 -9.30 -15.06
N SER A 133 -21.42 -8.54 -13.99
CA SER A 133 -22.31 -8.90 -12.88
C SER A 133 -23.78 -8.84 -13.28
N LEU A 134 -24.19 -7.89 -14.11
CA LEU A 134 -25.53 -7.83 -14.68
C LEU A 134 -25.77 -9.02 -15.62
N CYS A 135 -24.82 -9.32 -16.50
CA CYS A 135 -24.89 -10.48 -17.40
C CYS A 135 -24.92 -11.81 -16.63
N GLY A 136 -24.10 -11.94 -15.58
CA GLY A 136 -24.09 -13.10 -14.69
C GLY A 136 -25.45 -13.34 -14.04
N ARG A 137 -26.11 -12.29 -13.52
CA ARG A 137 -27.46 -12.39 -12.95
C ARG A 137 -28.49 -12.80 -14.00
N ILE A 138 -28.47 -12.23 -15.20
CA ILE A 138 -29.41 -12.58 -16.29
C ILE A 138 -29.24 -14.04 -16.75
N ILE A 139 -28.00 -14.54 -16.78
CA ILE A 139 -27.71 -15.93 -17.16
C ILE A 139 -28.13 -16.90 -16.06
N GLU A 140 -27.91 -16.56 -14.79
CA GLU A 140 -28.30 -17.37 -13.64
C GLU A 140 -29.82 -17.40 -13.43
N GLU A 141 -30.52 -16.32 -13.75
CA GLU A 141 -31.99 -16.23 -13.70
C GLU A 141 -32.69 -17.00 -14.85
N ARG A 142 -31.93 -17.38 -15.89
CA ARG A 142 -32.44 -18.16 -17.04
C ARG A 142 -32.09 -19.66 -16.94
N ARG A 143 -31.53 -20.11 -15.82
CA ARG A 143 -31.06 -21.49 -15.57
C ARG A 143 -31.96 -22.21 -14.57
#